data_AF-A0AAW6H018-F1
#
_entry.id   AF-A0AAW6H018-F1
#
_cell.length_a   1.000
_cell.length_b   1.000
_cell.length_c   1.000
_cell.angle_alpha   90.00
_cell.angle_beta   90.00
_cell.angle_gamma   90.00
#
_symmetry.space_group_name_H-M   'P 1'
#
loop_
_entity.id
_entity.type
_entity.pdbx_description
1 polymer ?
#
loop_
_entity_poly.entity_id
_entity_poly.type
_entity_poly.pdbx_seq_one_letter_code
_entity_poly.pdbx_strand_id
1 'polypeptide(L)' 'MEKVIVKIELDRDDVSAMMRLAGSKLTDEQWDKMKGQECTLNDEDLEDQAVQMKLAFSGFAFCKLLKDE' A
#
# COMPACT_ATOMS: atom_id res chain seq x y z
N MET A 1 10.03 -18.04 -10.45
CA MET A 1 9.92 -16.85 -11.30
C MET A 1 10.45 -15.67 -10.51
N GLU A 2 11.29 -14.86 -11.13
CA GLU A 2 11.77 -13.61 -10.56
C GLU A 2 10.64 -12.58 -10.52
N LYS A 3 10.59 -11.75 -9.47
CA LYS A 3 9.54 -10.73 -9.25
C LYS A 3 10.18 -9.45 -8.73
N VAL A 4 9.64 -8.30 -9.16
CA VAL A 4 9.95 -6.99 -8.55
C VAL A 4 9.06 -6.79 -7.33
N ILE A 5 9.65 -6.34 -6.21
CA ILE A 5 8.92 -6.03 -4.98
C ILE A 5 8.87 -4.51 -4.83
N VAL A 6 7.67 -3.99 -4.63
CA VAL A 6 7.43 -2.58 -4.29
C VAL A 6 6.98 -2.51 -2.84
N LYS A 7 7.70 -1.76 -2.01
CA LYS A 7 7.30 -1.46 -0.62
C LYS A 7 6.79 -0.02 -0.54
N ILE A 8 5.67 0.17 0.13
CA ILE A 8 5.09 1.49 0.42
C ILE A 8 5.01 1.62 1.93
N GLU A 9 5.69 2.62 2.47
CA GLU A 9 5.61 2.98 3.88
C GLU A 9 4.49 4.00 4.05
N LEU A 10 3.65 3.81 5.05
CA LEU A 10 2.51 4.67 5.35
C LEU A 10 2.63 5.15 6.78
N ASP A 11 2.61 6.46 6.98
CA ASP A 11 2.58 7.04 8.30
C ASP A 11 1.14 7.15 8.84
N ARG A 12 1.01 7.73 10.04
CA ARG A 12 -0.29 7.88 10.68
C ARG A 12 -1.23 8.81 9.91
N ASP A 13 -0.69 9.85 9.29
CA ASP A 13 -1.47 10.84 8.57
C ASP A 13 -1.97 10.25 7.24
N ASP A 14 -1.15 9.47 6.55
CA ASP A 14 -1.55 8.71 5.36
C ASP A 14 -2.72 7.78 5.64
N VAL A 15 -2.60 6.95 6.69
CA VAL A 15 -3.67 6.03 7.11
C VAL A 15 -4.90 6.80 7.58
N SER A 16 -4.71 7.91 8.31
CA SER A 16 -5.84 8.74 8.74
C SER A 16 -6.60 9.35 7.56
N ALA A 17 -5.89 9.81 6.53
CA ALA A 17 -6.50 10.34 5.31
C ALA A 17 -7.30 9.26 4.59
N MET A 18 -6.74 8.05 4.44
CA MET A 18 -7.45 6.91 3.84
C MET A 18 -8.72 6.54 4.63
N MET A 19 -8.65 6.47 5.97
CA MET A 19 -9.82 6.17 6.80
C MET A 19 -10.91 7.22 6.63
N ARG A 20 -10.55 8.51 6.55
CA ARG A 20 -11.49 9.61 6.31
C ARG A 20 -12.16 9.51 4.94
N LEU A 21 -11.40 9.17 3.90
CA LEU A 21 -11.95 8.92 2.55
C LEU A 21 -12.94 7.75 2.56
N ALA A 22 -12.70 6.74 3.38
CA ALA A 22 -13.62 5.63 3.62
C ALA A 22 -14.80 5.98 4.56
N GLY A 23 -14.95 7.25 4.96
CA GLY A 23 -16.04 7.71 5.84
C GLY A 23 -15.85 7.35 7.33
N SER A 24 -14.64 6.99 7.74
CA SER A 24 -14.31 6.54 9.09
C SER A 24 -13.20 7.39 9.72
N LYS A 25 -12.98 7.24 11.04
CA LYS A 25 -11.88 7.90 11.75
C LYS A 25 -10.96 6.84 12.33
N LEU A 26 -9.67 6.97 12.04
CA LEU A 26 -8.63 6.15 12.66
C LEU A 26 -8.57 6.41 14.18
N THR A 27 -8.73 5.36 14.99
CA THR A 27 -8.58 5.43 16.44
C THR A 27 -7.14 5.12 16.89
N ASP A 28 -6.78 5.52 18.11
CA ASP A 28 -5.48 5.17 18.69
C ASP A 28 -5.30 3.66 18.84
N GLU A 29 -6.35 2.95 19.26
CA GLU A 29 -6.31 1.49 19.40
C GLU A 29 -6.08 0.77 18.06
N GLN A 30 -6.73 1.24 16.98
CA GLN A 30 -6.51 0.73 15.63
C GLN A 30 -5.08 1.02 15.16
N TRP A 31 -4.60 2.25 15.38
CA TRP A 31 -3.23 2.62 15.04
C TRP A 31 -2.19 1.79 15.80
N ASP A 32 -2.35 1.63 17.10
CA ASP A 32 -1.43 0.87 17.94
C ASP A 32 -1.38 -0.61 17.56
N LYS A 33 -2.49 -1.16 17.04
CA LYS A 33 -2.54 -2.53 16.52
C LYS A 33 -1.77 -2.67 15.20
N MET A 34 -1.75 -1.65 14.35
CA MET A 34 -1.17 -1.72 13.00
C MET A 34 0.27 -1.20 12.91
N LYS A 35 0.63 -0.22 13.73
CA LYS A 35 1.92 0.48 13.62
C LYS A 35 3.10 -0.50 13.75
N GLY A 36 4.05 -0.39 12.83
CA GLY A 36 5.25 -1.24 12.80
C GLY A 36 5.02 -2.67 12.30
N GLN A 37 3.81 -3.04 11.88
CA GLN A 37 3.56 -4.32 11.22
C GLN A 37 3.84 -4.21 9.72
N GLU A 38 4.47 -5.23 9.15
CA GLU A 38 4.51 -5.43 7.70
C GLU A 38 3.35 -6.34 7.29
N CYS A 39 2.64 -5.97 6.22
CA CYS A 39 1.57 -6.78 5.62
C CYS A 39 1.87 -6.97 4.13
N THR A 40 1.75 -8.21 3.64
CA THR A 40 1.84 -8.52 2.22
C THR A 40 0.47 -8.92 1.70
N LEU A 41 -0.05 -8.16 0.74
CA LEU A 41 -1.28 -8.48 0.02
C LEU A 41 -0.94 -9.26 -1.25
N ASN A 42 -1.63 -10.36 -1.47
CA ASN A 42 -1.51 -11.19 -2.66
C ASN A 42 -2.72 -11.01 -3.60
N ASP A 43 -2.73 -11.73 -4.72
CA ASP A 43 -3.77 -11.62 -5.74
C ASP A 43 -5.15 -12.07 -5.21
N GLU A 44 -5.18 -13.02 -4.28
CA GLU A 44 -6.42 -13.50 -3.64
C GLU A 44 -6.99 -12.44 -2.69
N ASP A 45 -6.13 -11.72 -1.95
CA ASP A 45 -6.55 -10.63 -1.06
C ASP A 45 -7.13 -9.42 -1.81
N LEU A 46 -6.77 -9.25 -3.08
CA LEU A 46 -7.13 -8.11 -3.92
C LEU A 46 -8.23 -8.43 -4.95
N GLU A 47 -8.60 -9.71 -5.08
CA GLU A 47 -9.62 -10.23 -5.99
C GLU A 47 -9.50 -9.62 -7.40
N ASP A 48 -10.62 -9.20 -8.00
CA ASP A 48 -10.69 -8.66 -9.36
C ASP A 48 -9.95 -7.31 -9.53
N GLN A 49 -9.60 -6.63 -8.44
CA GLN A 49 -8.91 -5.34 -8.47
C GLN A 49 -7.37 -5.45 -8.45
N ALA A 50 -6.84 -6.67 -8.25
CA ALA A 50 -5.41 -6.92 -8.10
C ALA A 50 -4.57 -6.31 -9.22
N VAL A 51 -4.99 -6.49 -10.48
CA VAL A 51 -4.23 -6.00 -11.66
C VAL A 51 -4.21 -4.47 -11.71
N GLN A 52 -5.34 -3.81 -11.45
CA GLN A 52 -5.44 -2.35 -11.52
C GLN A 52 -4.63 -1.68 -10.41
N MET A 53 -4.70 -2.20 -9.19
CA MET A 53 -3.90 -1.69 -8.07
C MET A 53 -2.40 -1.88 -8.31
N LYS A 54 -1.97 -3.06 -8.79
CA LYS A 54 -0.57 -3.32 -9.13
C LYS A 54 -0.06 -2.32 -10.17
N LEU A 55 -0.81 -2.07 -11.24
CA LEU A 55 -0.41 -1.12 -12.28
C LEU A 55 -0.31 0.33 -11.75
N ALA A 56 -1.29 0.77 -10.95
CA ALA A 56 -1.32 2.13 -10.40
C ALA A 56 -0.13 2.43 -9.49
N PHE A 57 0.21 1.52 -8.57
CA PHE A 57 1.32 1.71 -7.64
C PHE A 57 2.68 1.44 -8.27
N SER A 58 2.77 0.47 -9.18
CA SER A 58 4.06 0.11 -9.79
C SER A 58 4.56 1.13 -10.81
N GLY A 59 3.68 1.90 -11.46
CA GLY A 59 4.07 2.92 -12.43
C GLY A 59 5.09 3.93 -11.86
N PHE A 60 4.83 4.45 -10.66
CA PHE A 60 5.76 5.37 -9.98
C PHE A 60 7.07 4.69 -9.57
N ALA A 61 6.99 3.46 -9.08
CA ALA A 61 8.16 2.69 -8.65
C ALA A 61 9.08 2.35 -9.83
N PHE A 62 8.52 1.97 -10.99
CA PHE A 62 9.29 1.63 -12.19
C PHE A 62 9.92 2.86 -12.82
N CYS A 63 9.23 4.00 -12.85
CA CYS A 63 9.85 5.25 -13.27
C CYS A 63 11.05 5.64 -12.40
N LYS A 64 11.06 5.27 -11.11
CA LYS A 64 12.22 5.50 -10.24
C LYS A 64 13.34 4.49 -10.54
N LEU A 65 13.02 3.20 -10.51
CA LEU A 65 14.00 2.12 -10.71
C LEU A 65 14.70 2.19 -12.08
N LEU A 66 13.98 2.56 -13.13
CA LEU A 66 14.50 2.65 -14.50
C LEU A 66 15.15 4.01 -14.83
N LYS A 67 15.04 5.02 -13.95
CA LYS A 67 15.75 6.30 -14.09
C LYS A 67 17.12 6.30 -13.42
N ASP A 68 17.36 5.35 -12.53
CA ASP A 68 18.66 5.13 -11.89
C ASP A 68 19.56 4.21 -12.75
N GLU A 69 19.17 3.91 -14.01
CA GLU A 69 20.01 3.37 -15.10
C GLU A 69 20.49 4.48 -16.04
#